data_AF-A0A381QFE3-F1
#
_entry.id   AF-A0A381QFE3-F1
#
_cell.length_a   1.000
_cell.length_b   1.000
_cell.length_c   1.000
_cell.angle_alpha   90.00
_cell.angle_beta   90.00
_cell.angle_gamma   90.00
#
_symmetry.space_group_name_H-M   'P 1'
#
loop_
_entity.id
_entity.type
_entity.pdbx_description
1 polymer ?
#
loop_
_entity_poly.entity_id
_entity_poly.type
_entity_poly.pdbx_seq_one_letter_code
_entity_poly.pdbx_strand_id
1 'polypeptide(L)'
;MEWLAGQEFEPGEADLFSYSSTRELGTAKQLMGLYTALGDSIWCSQIAAAFRTPPLSHIDMAAYVYTQGDFLLPHDDRVAGRQIAYSLHLTRGLREGDGGALELFSSLENVASSVVKRIVPEFNSLVLFRVSPRSWHQVAEVIGDVQRLTVTGWYHG
;
A
#
# COMPACT_ATOMS: atom_id res chain seq x y z
N MET A 1 -12.74 -9.14 -7.64
CA MET A 1 -13.20 -8.06 -8.54
C MET A 1 -14.36 -7.23 -7.97
N GLU A 2 -15.22 -7.76 -7.09
CA GLU A 2 -16.37 -6.99 -6.56
C GLU A 2 -16.01 -5.71 -5.76
N TRP A 3 -14.87 -5.68 -5.06
CA TRP A 3 -14.50 -4.59 -4.14
C TRP A 3 -14.33 -3.22 -4.80
N LEU A 4 -13.93 -3.20 -6.07
CA LEU A 4 -13.66 -1.99 -6.84
C LEU A 4 -14.43 -1.99 -8.15
N ALA A 5 -15.53 -2.74 -8.21
CA ALA A 5 -16.39 -2.77 -9.38
C ALA A 5 -16.86 -1.34 -9.71
N GLY A 6 -16.68 -0.93 -10.97
CA GLY A 6 -17.04 0.41 -11.44
C GLY A 6 -16.03 1.51 -11.15
N GLN A 7 -14.82 1.19 -10.67
CA GLN A 7 -13.70 2.13 -10.63
C GLN A 7 -12.92 2.08 -11.94
N GLU A 8 -12.53 3.26 -12.43
CA GLU A 8 -11.61 3.38 -13.55
C GLU A 8 -10.17 3.41 -13.04
N PHE A 9 -9.32 2.59 -13.67
CA PHE A 9 -7.90 2.53 -13.39
C PHE A 9 -7.14 3.11 -14.56
N GLU A 10 -6.23 4.01 -14.27
CA GLU A 10 -5.32 4.57 -15.25
C GLU A 10 -3.96 3.89 -15.15
N PRO A 11 -3.39 3.39 -16.26
CA PRO A 11 -2.04 2.86 -16.27
C PRO A 11 -1.03 3.98 -16.02
N GLY A 12 -0.01 3.68 -15.23
CA GLY A 12 1.11 4.57 -14.97
C GLY A 12 2.42 3.79 -15.03
N GLU A 13 3.44 4.43 -15.60
CA GLU A 13 4.78 3.87 -15.74
C GLU A 13 5.81 4.97 -15.52
N ALA A 14 6.84 4.66 -14.74
CA ALA A 14 7.98 5.51 -14.44
C ALA A 14 9.21 4.64 -14.14
N ASP A 15 10.35 5.28 -13.89
CA ASP A 15 11.55 4.59 -13.42
C ASP A 15 11.32 3.80 -12.13
N LEU A 16 10.49 4.33 -11.22
CA LEU A 16 10.20 3.72 -9.93
C LEU A 16 9.10 2.65 -9.97
N PHE A 17 8.18 2.69 -10.94
CA PHE A 17 6.98 1.84 -10.88
C PHE A 17 6.34 1.55 -12.24
N SER A 18 5.60 0.45 -12.28
CA SER A 18 4.60 0.12 -13.30
C SER A 18 3.38 -0.45 -12.59
N TYR A 19 2.22 0.18 -12.73
CA TYR A 19 0.93 -0.31 -12.24
C TYR A 19 -0.22 0.54 -12.78
N SER A 20 -1.46 0.08 -12.60
CA SER A 20 -2.64 0.92 -12.80
C SER A 20 -3.21 1.42 -11.47
N SER A 21 -3.69 2.67 -11.42
CA SER A 21 -4.21 3.27 -10.18
C SER A 21 -5.45 4.13 -10.42
N THR A 22 -6.23 4.40 -9.37
CA THR A 22 -7.38 5.31 -9.43
C THR A 22 -6.91 6.77 -9.33
N ARG A 23 -7.31 7.65 -10.26
CA ARG A 23 -7.04 9.11 -10.17
C ARG A 23 -7.76 9.77 -9.01
N GLU A 24 -9.05 9.52 -8.94
CA GLU A 24 -9.90 9.83 -7.81
C GLU A 24 -10.47 8.50 -7.33
N LEU A 25 -10.56 8.29 -6.02
CA LEU A 25 -11.42 7.23 -5.50
C LEU A 25 -12.84 7.60 -5.89
N GLY A 26 -13.30 7.00 -6.99
CA GLY A 26 -14.62 7.20 -7.53
C GLY A 26 -15.69 6.84 -6.50
N THR A 27 -16.92 7.16 -6.86
CA THR A 27 -18.15 7.11 -6.04
C THR A 27 -18.54 5.72 -5.48
N ALA A 28 -17.63 4.73 -5.49
CA ALA A 28 -17.79 3.42 -4.87
C ALA A 28 -18.07 3.60 -3.37
N LYS A 29 -19.31 3.33 -2.98
CA LYS A 29 -19.78 3.43 -1.59
C LYS A 29 -18.94 2.57 -0.64
N GLN A 30 -18.41 1.44 -1.12
CA GLN A 30 -17.53 0.54 -0.36
C GLN A 30 -16.22 1.23 0.02
N LEU A 31 -15.62 1.99 -0.90
CA LEU A 31 -14.42 2.77 -0.65
C LEU A 31 -14.70 3.94 0.29
N MET A 32 -15.86 4.60 0.15
CA MET A 32 -16.28 5.65 1.10
C MET A 32 -16.45 5.10 2.52
N GLY A 33 -17.08 3.93 2.67
CA GLY A 33 -17.23 3.26 3.95
C GLY A 33 -15.88 2.86 4.56
N LEU A 34 -14.97 2.32 3.74
CA LEU A 34 -13.61 1.98 4.17
C LEU A 34 -12.81 3.23 4.56
N TYR A 35 -12.87 4.29 3.76
CA TYR A 35 -12.23 5.58 4.04
C TYR A 35 -12.73 6.16 5.36
N THR A 36 -14.05 6.14 5.58
CA THR A 36 -14.65 6.61 6.83
C THR A 36 -14.19 5.78 8.02
N ALA A 37 -14.12 4.45 7.89
CA ALA A 37 -13.68 3.55 8.96
C ALA A 37 -12.19 3.73 9.28
N LEU A 38 -11.33 3.83 8.27
CA LEU A 38 -9.89 4.02 8.44
C LEU A 38 -9.53 5.44 8.89
N GLY A 39 -10.38 6.43 8.60
CA GLY A 39 -10.22 7.82 9.02
C GLY A 39 -10.95 8.17 10.32
N ASP A 40 -11.65 7.21 10.94
CA ASP A 40 -12.39 7.45 12.19
C ASP A 40 -11.46 7.95 13.31
N SER A 41 -11.95 8.89 14.11
CA SER A 41 -11.16 9.54 15.16
C SER A 41 -10.67 8.57 16.24
N ILE A 42 -11.47 7.56 16.60
CA ILE A 42 -11.09 6.55 17.60
C ILE A 42 -10.02 5.64 17.00
N TRP A 43 -10.23 5.19 15.77
CA TRP A 43 -9.23 4.39 15.04
C TRP A 43 -7.89 5.13 14.89
N CYS A 44 -7.91 6.38 14.40
CA CYS A 44 -6.72 7.20 14.24
C CYS A 44 -5.97 7.38 15.58
N SER A 45 -6.69 7.60 16.68
CA SER A 45 -6.10 7.70 18.02
C SER A 45 -5.41 6.39 18.45
N GLN A 46 -6.06 5.25 18.22
CA GLN A 46 -5.49 3.93 18.52
C GLN A 46 -4.23 3.64 17.69
N ILE A 47 -4.25 3.97 16.40
CA ILE A 47 -3.11 3.78 15.49
C ILE A 47 -1.95 4.71 15.89
N ALA A 48 -2.22 5.99 16.18
CA ALA A 48 -1.19 6.93 16.64
C ALA A 48 -0.49 6.43 17.92
N ALA A 49 -1.28 5.91 18.87
CA ALA A 49 -0.77 5.32 20.10
C ALA A 49 0.06 4.06 19.84
N ALA A 50 -0.44 3.13 19.02
CA ALA A 50 0.24 1.86 18.71
C ALA A 50 1.60 2.07 18.03
N PHE A 51 1.70 3.05 17.14
CA PHE A 51 2.93 3.36 16.40
C PHE A 51 3.79 4.46 17.06
N ARG A 52 3.32 5.03 18.18
CA ARG A 52 3.99 6.11 18.93
C ARG A 52 4.33 7.29 18.02
N THR A 53 3.31 7.81 17.35
CA THR A 53 3.39 8.98 16.48
C THR A 53 2.65 10.17 17.10
N PRO A 54 2.91 11.41 16.63
CA PRO A 54 2.00 12.52 16.84
C PRO A 54 0.56 12.20 16.41
N PRO A 55 -0.43 13.02 16.82
CA PRO A 55 -1.81 12.86 16.37
C PRO A 55 -1.92 12.83 14.85
N LEU A 56 -2.81 11.96 14.35
CA LEU A 56 -3.10 11.83 12.93
C LEU A 56 -4.27 12.74 12.57
N SER A 57 -4.11 13.52 11.50
CA SER A 57 -5.04 14.58 11.06
C SER A 57 -6.01 14.12 9.98
N HIS A 58 -5.54 13.36 9.00
CA HIS A 58 -6.33 12.84 7.90
C HIS A 58 -5.64 11.62 7.27
N ILE A 59 -6.36 10.95 6.37
CA ILE A 59 -5.80 9.91 5.51
C ILE A 59 -5.89 10.34 4.06
N ASP A 60 -4.99 9.85 3.23
CA ASP A 60 -5.27 9.68 1.80
C ASP A 60 -5.52 8.19 1.52
N MET A 61 -6.01 7.90 0.32
CA MET A 61 -6.30 6.54 -0.11
C MET A 61 -6.32 6.50 -1.63
N ALA A 62 -5.79 5.43 -2.22
CA ALA A 62 -5.93 5.10 -3.62
C ALA A 62 -5.96 3.58 -3.79
N ALA A 63 -6.58 3.12 -4.87
CA ALA A 63 -6.50 1.72 -5.26
C ALA A 63 -5.47 1.51 -6.37
N TYR A 64 -4.80 0.36 -6.32
CA TYR A 64 -3.75 -0.03 -7.24
C TYR A 64 -3.97 -1.45 -7.73
N VAL A 65 -3.77 -1.67 -9.02
CA VAL A 65 -3.78 -2.97 -9.69
C VAL A 65 -2.42 -3.19 -10.31
N TYR A 66 -1.78 -4.29 -9.93
CA TYR A 66 -0.56 -4.78 -10.54
C TYR A 66 -0.90 -6.05 -11.33
N THR A 67 -0.55 -6.06 -12.60
CA THR A 67 -0.68 -7.17 -13.54
C THR A 67 0.69 -7.74 -13.90
N GLN A 68 0.75 -8.79 -14.70
CA GLN A 68 2.04 -9.39 -15.09
C GLN A 68 3.02 -8.35 -15.66
N GLY A 69 4.20 -8.26 -15.06
CA GLY A 69 5.25 -7.27 -15.37
C GLY A 69 5.22 -6.00 -14.51
N ASP A 70 4.14 -5.75 -13.76
CA ASP A 70 4.02 -4.56 -12.91
C ASP A 70 4.82 -4.70 -11.60
N PHE A 71 5.35 -3.57 -11.11
CA PHE A 71 6.21 -3.50 -9.94
C PHE A 71 6.16 -2.12 -9.26
N LEU A 72 6.71 -2.03 -8.05
CA LEU A 72 7.05 -0.77 -7.41
C LEU A 72 8.40 -0.97 -6.72
N LEU A 73 9.45 -0.33 -7.23
CA LEU A 73 10.84 -0.50 -6.79
C LEU A 73 11.08 0.05 -5.37
N PRO A 74 12.24 -0.23 -4.75
CA PRO A 74 12.51 0.16 -3.37
C PRO A 74 12.35 1.67 -3.15
N HIS A 75 11.57 2.03 -2.14
CA HIS A 75 11.34 3.40 -1.68
C HIS A 75 10.99 3.39 -0.17
N ASP A 76 10.96 4.57 0.46
CA ASP A 76 10.77 4.70 1.91
C ASP A 76 9.52 5.49 2.33
N ASP A 77 8.69 5.88 1.37
CA ASP A 77 7.45 6.65 1.53
C ASP A 77 7.61 8.05 2.14
N ARG A 78 8.83 8.59 2.20
CA ARG A 78 9.09 9.90 2.83
C ARG A 78 8.62 11.06 1.97
N VAL A 79 7.35 11.38 2.14
CA VAL A 79 6.75 12.65 1.73
C VAL A 79 6.32 13.40 2.99
N ALA A 80 6.50 14.72 3.00
CA ALA A 80 6.14 15.55 4.15
C ALA A 80 4.68 15.33 4.58
N GLY A 81 4.46 15.21 5.89
CA GLY A 81 3.15 14.94 6.48
C GLY A 81 2.83 13.45 6.68
N ARG A 82 3.40 12.53 5.89
CA ARG A 82 3.13 11.09 6.03
C ARG A 82 3.79 10.54 7.29
N GLN A 83 3.00 9.91 8.16
CA GLN A 83 3.49 9.30 9.41
C GLN A 83 3.40 7.77 9.40
N ILE A 84 2.32 7.21 8.85
CA ILE A 84 2.07 5.77 8.82
C ILE A 84 1.52 5.41 7.45
N ALA A 85 2.16 4.48 6.76
CA ALA A 85 1.66 3.87 5.54
C ALA A 85 0.76 2.69 5.88
N TYR A 86 -0.27 2.47 5.06
CA TYR A 86 -1.13 1.29 5.15
C TYR A 86 -1.43 0.71 3.77
N SER A 87 -1.56 -0.61 3.70
CA SER A 87 -2.00 -1.33 2.50
C SER A 87 -2.96 -2.45 2.86
N LEU A 88 -4.18 -2.37 2.34
CA LEU A 88 -5.21 -3.40 2.44
C LEU A 88 -5.17 -4.26 1.16
N HIS A 89 -4.93 -5.55 1.33
CA HIS A 89 -4.76 -6.49 0.23
C HIS A 89 -6.06 -7.19 -0.11
N LEU A 90 -6.51 -7.07 -1.36
CA LEU A 90 -7.84 -7.51 -1.82
C LEU A 90 -7.80 -8.62 -2.88
N THR A 91 -6.65 -9.28 -3.02
CA THR A 91 -6.43 -10.38 -3.96
C THR A 91 -6.61 -11.71 -3.27
N ARG A 92 -7.52 -12.56 -3.77
CA ARG A 92 -7.69 -13.94 -3.28
C ARG A 92 -6.71 -14.86 -4.00
N GLY A 93 -6.08 -15.75 -3.24
CA GLY A 93 -5.26 -16.83 -3.81
C GLY A 93 -3.95 -16.37 -4.46
N LEU A 94 -3.42 -15.20 -4.09
CA LEU A 94 -2.07 -14.80 -4.50
C LEU A 94 -1.05 -15.77 -3.88
N ARG A 95 -0.20 -16.37 -4.70
CA ARG A 95 0.82 -17.35 -4.28
C ARG A 95 2.21 -16.75 -4.47
N GLU A 96 3.18 -17.35 -3.79
CA GLU A 96 4.59 -16.93 -3.92
C GLU A 96 5.09 -16.97 -5.37
N GLY A 97 4.69 -17.99 -6.15
CA GLY A 97 5.07 -18.11 -7.56
C GLY A 97 4.44 -17.06 -8.49
N ASP A 98 3.43 -16.31 -8.03
CA ASP A 98 2.81 -15.26 -8.82
C ASP A 98 3.58 -13.93 -8.73
N GLY A 99 4.60 -13.82 -7.85
CA GLY A 99 5.32 -12.58 -7.60
C GLY A 99 4.50 -11.59 -6.76
N GLY A 100 4.72 -10.28 -6.93
CA GLY A 100 3.88 -9.26 -6.29
C GLY A 100 4.02 -9.15 -4.75
N ALA A 101 5.05 -9.77 -4.17
CA ALA A 101 5.23 -9.77 -2.73
C ALA A 101 5.60 -8.37 -2.21
N LEU A 102 5.11 -8.03 -1.01
CA LEU A 102 5.64 -6.88 -0.27
C LEU A 102 6.97 -7.28 0.36
N GLU A 103 8.04 -6.63 -0.07
CA GLU A 103 9.39 -6.89 0.41
C GLU A 103 9.89 -5.73 1.27
N LEU A 104 10.43 -6.05 2.43
CA LEU A 104 11.01 -5.09 3.36
C LEU A 104 12.53 -5.22 3.33
N PHE A 105 13.22 -4.09 3.30
CA PHE A 105 14.67 -4.04 3.20
C PHE A 105 15.32 -3.67 4.53
N SER A 106 16.50 -4.22 4.76
CA SER A 106 17.46 -3.61 5.68
C SER A 106 17.93 -2.26 5.12
N SER A 107 18.44 -1.41 6.00
CA SER A 107 19.03 -0.14 5.60
C SER A 107 20.44 0.02 6.14
N LEU A 108 21.35 0.44 5.26
CA LEU A 108 22.71 0.89 5.58
C LEU A 108 22.80 2.36 5.20
N GLU A 109 23.19 3.23 6.14
CA GLU A 109 23.32 4.67 5.92
C GLU A 109 22.06 5.35 5.32
N ASN A 110 20.87 4.84 5.67
CA ASN A 110 19.56 5.27 5.15
C ASN A 110 19.28 4.91 3.68
N VAL A 111 20.07 4.01 3.09
CA VAL A 111 19.83 3.45 1.75
C VAL A 111 19.38 1.99 1.90
N ALA A 112 18.50 1.52 1.03
CA ALA A 112 18.12 0.11 0.97
C ALA A 112 19.34 -0.78 0.72
N SER A 113 19.45 -1.90 1.44
CA SER A 113 20.57 -2.84 1.29
C SER A 113 20.09 -4.19 0.75
N SER A 114 19.44 -5.00 1.59
CA SER A 114 18.99 -6.34 1.21
C SER A 114 17.58 -6.61 1.71
N VAL A 115 16.79 -7.38 0.97
CA VAL A 115 15.49 -7.87 1.43
C VAL A 115 15.70 -8.70 2.69
N VAL A 116 15.02 -8.33 3.78
CA VAL A 116 15.07 -9.06 5.07
C VAL A 116 13.76 -9.77 5.35
N LYS A 117 12.67 -9.39 4.70
CA LYS A 117 11.37 -10.03 4.83
C LYS A 117 10.60 -9.93 3.52
N ARG A 118 10.00 -11.04 3.11
CA ARG A 118 9.05 -11.10 2.00
C ARG A 118 7.69 -11.51 2.55
N ILE A 119 6.64 -10.79 2.17
CA ILE A 119 5.27 -11.02 2.59
C ILE A 119 4.45 -11.25 1.32
N VAL A 120 3.91 -12.45 1.14
CA VAL A 120 2.86 -12.71 0.15
C VAL A 120 1.55 -12.36 0.83
N PRO A 121 0.90 -11.24 0.46
CA PRO A 121 -0.27 -10.78 1.19
C PRO A 121 -1.48 -11.68 0.96
N GLU A 122 -2.16 -12.05 2.04
CA GLU A 122 -3.43 -12.76 1.99
C GLU A 122 -4.59 -11.81 1.75
N PHE A 123 -5.69 -12.33 1.21
CA PHE A 123 -6.92 -11.56 1.06
C PHE A 123 -7.42 -11.02 2.41
N ASN A 124 -7.82 -9.75 2.42
CA ASN A 124 -8.32 -9.03 3.59
C ASN A 124 -7.28 -8.88 4.71
N SER A 125 -5.99 -8.88 4.35
CA SER A 125 -4.90 -8.51 5.26
C SER A 125 -4.61 -7.01 5.16
N LEU A 126 -4.44 -6.35 6.30
CA LEU A 126 -4.03 -4.96 6.41
C LEU A 126 -2.60 -4.90 6.95
N VAL A 127 -1.70 -4.31 6.20
CA VAL A 127 -0.33 -4.03 6.63
C VAL A 127 -0.22 -2.55 6.96
N LEU A 128 0.35 -2.23 8.13
CA LEU A 128 0.69 -0.86 8.51
C LEU A 128 2.15 -0.78 8.96
N PHE A 129 2.82 0.31 8.63
CA PHE A 129 4.16 0.60 9.15
C PHE A 129 4.41 2.10 9.26
N ARG A 130 5.31 2.47 10.17
CA ARG A 130 5.73 3.86 10.36
C ARG A 130 6.65 4.29 9.23
N VAL A 131 6.36 5.45 8.64
CA VAL A 131 7.22 6.09 7.64
C VAL A 131 8.46 6.65 8.33
N SER A 132 9.65 6.32 7.82
CA SER A 132 10.93 6.71 8.41
C SER A 132 12.07 6.59 7.38
N PRO A 133 13.29 7.10 7.68
CA PRO A 133 14.48 6.86 6.85
C PRO A 133 14.90 5.40 6.66
N ARG A 134 14.23 4.46 7.35
CA ARG A 134 14.52 3.02 7.32
C ARG A 134 13.34 2.18 6.85
N SER A 135 12.20 2.77 6.49
CA SER A 135 11.01 2.04 6.02
C SER A 135 11.10 1.64 4.55
N TRP A 136 12.28 1.16 4.13
CA TRP A 136 12.52 0.74 2.76
C TRP A 136 11.71 -0.52 2.44
N HIS A 137 10.92 -0.42 1.38
CA HIS A 137 10.08 -1.52 0.92
C HIS A 137 9.83 -1.42 -0.59
N GLN A 138 9.39 -2.53 -1.19
CA GLN A 138 9.02 -2.60 -2.59
C GLN A 138 7.82 -3.55 -2.78
N VAL A 139 7.14 -3.43 -3.91
CA VAL A 139 6.28 -4.48 -4.45
C VAL A 139 7.08 -5.19 -5.54
N ALA A 140 7.48 -6.44 -5.27
CA ALA A 140 8.19 -7.25 -6.23
C ALA A 140 7.35 -7.40 -7.52
N GLU A 141 8.02 -7.58 -8.65
CA GLU A 141 7.35 -7.77 -9.94
C GLU A 141 6.31 -8.89 -9.86
N VAL A 142 5.13 -8.65 -10.43
CA VAL A 142 4.12 -9.69 -10.62
C VAL A 142 4.51 -10.52 -11.84
N ILE A 143 4.71 -11.82 -11.63
CA ILE A 143 5.18 -12.74 -12.67
C ILE A 143 4.03 -13.62 -13.19
N GLY A 144 3.07 -13.93 -12.32
CA GLY A 144 1.91 -14.74 -12.66
C GLY A 144 0.86 -13.94 -13.43
N ASP A 145 -0.02 -14.65 -14.15
CA ASP A 145 -1.24 -14.10 -14.72
C ASP A 145 -2.30 -13.87 -13.62
N VAL A 146 -2.05 -12.85 -12.81
CA VAL A 146 -2.88 -12.44 -11.68
C VAL A 146 -3.06 -10.93 -11.68
N GLN A 147 -4.20 -10.46 -11.18
CA GLN A 147 -4.43 -9.06 -10.88
C GLN A 147 -4.29 -8.84 -9.37
N ARG A 148 -3.10 -8.38 -8.94
CA ARG A 148 -2.85 -8.03 -7.54
C ARG A 148 -3.45 -6.66 -7.24
N LEU A 149 -4.52 -6.69 -6.46
CA LEU A 149 -5.28 -5.53 -6.04
C LEU A 149 -4.98 -5.12 -4.58
N THR A 150 -4.73 -3.83 -4.40
CA THR A 150 -4.53 -3.20 -3.09
C THR A 150 -5.25 -1.87 -2.97
N VAL A 151 -5.73 -1.54 -1.77
CA VAL A 151 -6.08 -0.17 -1.38
C VAL A 151 -4.98 0.31 -0.43
N THR A 152 -4.28 1.37 -0.80
CA THR A 152 -3.09 1.85 -0.11
C THR A 152 -3.23 3.34 0.16
N GLY A 153 -2.65 3.81 1.25
CA GLY A 153 -2.58 5.23 1.57
C GLY A 153 -1.72 5.50 2.79
N TRP A 154 -1.80 6.72 3.28
CA TRP A 154 -1.05 7.20 4.43
C TRP A 154 -1.93 7.94 5.41
N TYR A 155 -1.63 7.76 6.69
CA TYR A 155 -2.06 8.66 7.76
C TYR A 155 -1.08 9.82 7.86
N HIS A 156 -1.64 11.02 7.94
CA HIS A 156 -0.89 12.28 7.96
C HIS A 156 -0.96 12.98 9.30
N GLY A 157 0.00 13.85 9.61
CA GLY A 157 -0.10 14.83 10.69
C GLY A 157 1.17 15.63 10.92
#